data_AF-A0A2V9CKQ4-F1
#
_entry.id   AF-A0A2V9CKQ4-F1
#
_cell.length_a   1.000
_cell.length_b   1.000
_cell.length_c   1.000
_cell.angle_alpha   90.00
_cell.angle_beta   90.00
_cell.angle_gamma   90.00
#
_symmetry.space_group_name_H-M   'P 1'
#
loop_
_entity.id
_entity.type
_entity.pdbx_description
1 polymer ?
#
loop_
_entity_poly.entity_id
_entity_poly.type
_entity_poly.pdbx_seq_one_letter_code
_entity_poly.pdbx_strand_id
1 'polypeptide(L)'
;MGGALLFGFPVSIGCFAGVYAGAGVRSNPITVCFVGDAVTSRPLRVQQILTYIREYQFAANIRFNFLGTCSPPTTQQNGNDFYDGDIRIVIPATSVDGTTSQVPGKGCTEVNTGDWGSFSNFPNDLPNARACVYNLKLGDDGSGGVAYLNHTLHEFGHALGLAHEHIRSDVDTTICTAPGFGGTVSTGL
;
A
#
# COMPACT_ATOMS: atom_id res chain seq x y z
N MET A 1 -18.91 58.85 6.59
CA MET A 1 -18.12 58.18 5.54
C MET A 1 -17.47 56.97 6.21
N GLY A 2 -18.10 55.81 6.09
CA GLY A 2 -17.68 54.56 6.74
C GLY A 2 -16.89 53.70 5.76
N GLY A 3 -15.70 53.28 6.17
CA GLY A 3 -14.91 52.24 5.50
C GLY A 3 -14.87 51.02 6.39
N ALA A 4 -15.73 50.03 6.11
CA ALA A 4 -15.66 48.73 6.75
C ALA A 4 -14.60 47.89 6.01
N LEU A 5 -13.51 47.56 6.71
CA LEU A 5 -12.51 46.58 6.27
C LEU A 5 -13.14 45.19 6.32
N LEU A 6 -13.43 44.62 5.15
CA LEU A 6 -13.84 43.23 5.00
C LEU A 6 -12.63 42.31 5.28
N PHE A 7 -12.70 41.57 6.38
CA PHE A 7 -11.80 40.47 6.66
C PHE A 7 -12.05 39.34 5.66
N GLY A 8 -11.08 39.08 4.78
CA GLY A 8 -11.07 37.89 3.96
C GLY A 8 -10.80 36.66 4.83
N PHE A 9 -11.82 35.83 5.05
CA PHE A 9 -11.60 34.49 5.55
C PHE A 9 -10.91 33.68 4.44
N PRO A 10 -9.77 33.01 4.72
CA PRO A 10 -9.19 32.08 3.76
C PRO A 10 -10.22 30.99 3.44
N VAL A 11 -10.43 30.78 2.14
CA VAL A 11 -11.26 29.70 1.60
C VAL A 11 -10.71 28.38 2.13
N SER A 12 -11.48 27.67 2.95
CA SER A 12 -11.18 26.31 3.35
C SER A 12 -11.26 25.43 2.11
N ILE A 13 -10.10 25.03 1.55
CA ILE A 13 -10.03 23.99 0.53
C ILE A 13 -10.17 22.65 1.26
N GLY A 14 -11.40 22.35 1.69
CA GLY A 14 -11.75 21.10 2.33
C GLY A 14 -12.34 20.14 1.32
N CYS A 15 -11.50 19.41 0.60
CA CYS A 15 -11.93 18.20 -0.11
C CYS A 15 -10.88 17.11 0.13
N PHE A 16 -11.15 16.21 1.08
CA PHE A 16 -10.38 14.99 1.30
C PHE A 16 -11.32 13.81 1.18
N ALA A 17 -11.41 13.26 -0.03
CA ALA A 17 -12.01 11.98 -0.28
C ALA A 17 -10.98 11.14 -1.04
N GLY A 18 -10.16 10.40 -0.30
CA GLY A 18 -9.38 9.32 -0.88
C GLY A 18 -10.26 8.08 -0.94
N VAL A 19 -10.46 7.52 -2.14
CA VAL A 19 -11.13 6.23 -2.27
C VAL A 19 -10.14 5.16 -1.82
N TYR A 20 -10.49 4.43 -0.77
CA TYR A 20 -9.82 3.19 -0.38
C TYR A 20 -10.77 2.08 -0.83
N ALA A 21 -10.54 1.58 -2.04
CA ALA A 21 -11.49 0.70 -2.69
C ALA A 21 -11.74 -0.54 -1.81
N GLY A 22 -13.02 -0.88 -1.64
CA GLY A 22 -13.45 -1.92 -0.69
C GLY A 22 -13.70 -1.44 0.75
N ALA A 23 -13.08 -0.35 1.22
CA ALA A 23 -13.30 0.19 2.57
C ALA A 23 -13.85 1.63 2.61
N GLY A 24 -14.32 2.14 1.46
CA GLY A 24 -15.04 3.40 1.35
C GLY A 24 -14.13 4.64 1.22
N VAL A 25 -14.72 5.81 1.50
CA VAL A 25 -14.01 7.09 1.45
C VAL A 25 -13.38 7.36 2.82
N ARG A 26 -12.07 7.60 2.84
CA ARG A 26 -11.37 7.95 4.06
C ARG A 26 -11.28 9.46 4.23
N SER A 27 -11.67 9.93 5.42
CA SER A 27 -11.50 11.31 5.87
C SER A 27 -10.12 11.59 6.49
N ASN A 28 -9.42 10.54 6.92
CA ASN A 28 -8.07 10.63 7.48
C ASN A 28 -7.01 10.25 6.43
N PRO A 29 -5.82 10.89 6.45
CA PRO A 29 -4.70 10.48 5.61
C PRO A 29 -4.31 9.01 5.83
N ILE A 30 -3.87 8.35 4.76
CA ILE A 30 -3.42 6.95 4.80
C ILE A 30 -2.00 6.92 5.36
N THR A 31 -1.78 6.21 6.45
CA THR A 31 -0.47 6.12 7.09
C THR A 31 0.45 5.12 6.39
N VAL A 32 1.72 5.49 6.24
CA VAL A 32 2.74 4.66 5.61
C VAL A 32 3.98 4.62 6.51
N CYS A 33 4.48 3.43 6.80
CA CYS A 33 5.71 3.24 7.55
C CYS A 33 6.57 2.12 6.96
N PHE A 34 7.86 2.15 7.25
CA PHE A 34 8.81 1.13 6.86
C PHE A 34 9.15 0.22 8.04
N VAL A 35 9.10 -1.07 7.78
CA VAL A 35 9.34 -2.13 8.76
C VAL A 35 10.84 -2.32 8.96
N GLY A 36 11.24 -2.63 10.20
CA GLY A 36 12.63 -2.83 10.56
C GLY A 36 13.45 -1.55 10.50
N ASP A 37 14.70 -1.67 10.08
CA ASP A 37 15.67 -0.58 10.02
C ASP A 37 15.76 0.08 8.63
N ALA A 38 14.82 -0.15 7.72
CA ALA A 38 14.87 0.31 6.32
C ALA A 38 15.24 1.80 6.15
N VAL A 39 14.73 2.67 7.03
CA VAL A 39 15.00 4.12 7.00
C VAL A 39 16.47 4.44 7.23
N THR A 40 17.18 3.62 8.00
CA THR A 40 18.61 3.80 8.33
C THR A 40 19.51 2.92 7.47
N SER A 41 19.13 1.66 7.23
CA SER A 41 19.94 0.70 6.45
C SER A 41 19.82 0.92 4.94
N ARG A 42 18.69 1.44 4.46
CA ARG A 42 18.41 1.65 3.02
C ARG A 42 17.77 3.01 2.70
N PRO A 43 18.35 4.13 3.15
CA PRO A 43 17.74 5.46 3.02
C PRO A 43 17.48 5.87 1.57
N LEU A 44 18.34 5.49 0.63
CA LEU A 44 18.15 5.81 -0.80
C LEU A 44 16.95 5.09 -1.41
N ARG A 45 16.72 3.81 -1.06
CA ARG A 45 15.57 3.05 -1.55
C ARG A 45 14.28 3.59 -0.94
N VAL A 46 14.30 3.92 0.36
CA VAL A 46 13.19 4.60 1.04
C VAL A 46 12.86 5.92 0.34
N GLN A 47 13.85 6.78 0.08
CA GLN A 47 13.64 8.05 -0.60
C GLN A 47 13.07 7.87 -2.01
N GLN A 48 13.52 6.86 -2.74
CA GLN A 48 13.00 6.53 -4.06
C GLN A 48 11.53 6.12 -4.00
N ILE A 49 11.16 5.22 -3.08
CA ILE A 49 9.77 4.80 -2.86
C ILE A 49 8.90 6.00 -2.49
N LEU A 50 9.36 6.86 -1.58
CA LEU A 50 8.65 8.09 -1.20
C LEU A 50 8.47 9.05 -2.38
N THR A 51 9.44 9.11 -3.29
CA THR A 51 9.35 9.91 -4.52
C THR A 51 8.25 9.36 -5.43
N TYR A 52 8.20 8.04 -5.62
CA TYR A 52 7.16 7.40 -6.43
C TYR A 52 5.77 7.59 -5.83
N ILE A 53 5.61 7.43 -4.51
CA ILE A 53 4.33 7.66 -3.83
C ILE A 53 3.85 9.11 -4.01
N ARG A 54 4.75 10.10 -4.10
CA ARG A 54 4.34 11.49 -4.37
C ARG A 54 3.70 11.67 -5.73
N GLU A 55 4.11 10.92 -6.74
CA GLU A 55 3.43 10.92 -8.05
C GLU A 55 2.00 10.40 -7.89
N TYR A 56 1.81 9.36 -7.08
CA TYR A 56 0.48 8.83 -6.75
C TYR A 56 -0.39 9.85 -6.02
N GLN A 57 0.17 10.57 -5.04
CA GLN A 57 -0.55 11.64 -4.33
C GLN A 57 -1.02 12.74 -5.28
N PHE A 58 -0.16 13.11 -6.24
CA PHE A 58 -0.49 14.11 -7.24
C PHE A 58 -1.58 13.62 -8.20
N ALA A 59 -1.41 12.44 -8.78
CA ALA A 59 -2.31 11.90 -9.80
C ALA A 59 -3.70 11.51 -9.24
N ALA A 60 -3.73 10.92 -8.04
CA ALA A 60 -4.96 10.41 -7.43
C ALA A 60 -5.60 11.38 -6.43
N ASN A 61 -4.98 12.53 -6.15
CA ASN A 61 -5.38 13.47 -5.10
C ASN A 61 -5.55 12.78 -3.72
N ILE A 62 -4.64 11.85 -3.42
CA ILE A 62 -4.56 11.12 -2.13
C ILE A 62 -3.47 11.75 -1.27
N ARG A 63 -3.63 11.68 0.05
CA ARG A 63 -2.61 12.11 1.02
C ARG A 63 -2.14 10.93 1.85
N PHE A 64 -0.82 10.75 1.88
CA PHE A 64 -0.17 9.81 2.79
C PHE A 64 0.48 10.55 3.95
N ASN A 65 0.41 9.96 5.13
CA ASN A 65 1.14 10.39 6.31
C ASN A 65 2.30 9.42 6.57
N PHE A 66 3.54 9.87 6.32
CA PHE A 66 4.72 9.04 6.49
C PHE A 66 5.21 9.07 7.93
N LEU A 67 5.20 7.90 8.58
CA LEU A 67 5.57 7.76 9.99
C LEU A 67 7.07 7.45 10.19
N GLY A 68 7.81 7.20 9.10
CA GLY A 68 9.19 6.72 9.18
C GLY A 68 9.21 5.22 9.47
N THR A 69 9.85 4.82 10.56
CA THR A 69 9.88 3.42 11.00
C THR A 69 8.54 3.02 11.63
N CYS A 70 8.03 1.84 11.31
CA CYS A 70 6.82 1.31 11.93
C CYS A 70 6.99 1.12 13.43
N SER A 71 5.97 1.49 14.21
CA SER A 71 5.93 1.20 15.63
C SER A 71 5.99 -0.31 15.91
N PRO A 72 6.57 -0.73 17.04
CA PRO A 72 6.48 -2.10 17.52
C PRO A 72 5.02 -2.57 17.70
N PRO A 73 4.75 -3.89 17.66
CA PRO A 73 3.40 -4.40 17.92
C PRO A 73 2.97 -4.12 19.36
N THR A 74 1.66 -4.04 19.55
CA THR A 74 1.05 -4.20 20.87
C THR A 74 0.54 -5.63 21.00
N THR A 75 0.95 -6.35 22.03
CA THR A 75 0.39 -7.68 22.32
C THR A 75 -1.01 -7.53 22.90
N GLN A 76 -1.99 -8.14 22.25
CA GLN A 76 -3.39 -8.18 22.68
C GLN A 76 -3.60 -9.18 23.82
N GLN A 77 -4.77 -9.11 24.48
CA GLN A 77 -5.11 -9.99 25.60
C GLN A 77 -5.14 -11.49 25.22
N ASN A 78 -5.46 -11.82 23.96
CA ASN A 78 -5.40 -13.18 23.41
C ASN A 78 -3.96 -13.63 23.07
N GLY A 79 -2.97 -12.77 23.30
CA GLY A 79 -1.56 -13.01 23.01
C GLY A 79 -1.17 -12.80 21.56
N ASN A 80 -2.07 -12.37 20.67
CA ASN A 80 -1.72 -12.00 19.30
C ASN A 80 -1.04 -10.64 19.25
N ASP A 81 -0.23 -10.42 18.24
CA ASP A 81 0.29 -9.10 17.95
C ASP A 81 -0.78 -8.25 17.26
N PHE A 82 -0.77 -6.95 17.56
CA PHE A 82 -1.52 -5.93 16.84
C PHE A 82 -0.55 -4.88 16.33
N TYR A 83 -0.63 -4.59 15.04
CA TYR A 83 0.18 -3.57 14.42
C TYR A 83 -0.68 -2.44 13.84
N ASP A 84 -0.34 -1.21 14.23
CA ASP A 84 -1.01 0.00 13.77
C ASP A 84 -0.52 0.44 12.38
N GLY A 85 -1.24 1.38 11.77
CA GLY A 85 -0.95 1.98 10.47
C GLY A 85 -1.73 1.35 9.32
N ASP A 86 -1.68 1.93 8.12
CA ASP A 86 -2.45 1.45 6.98
C ASP A 86 -1.58 0.63 6.04
N ILE A 87 -0.39 1.15 5.69
CA ILE A 87 0.58 0.50 4.80
C ILE A 87 1.91 0.35 5.52
N ARG A 88 2.39 -0.88 5.62
CA ARG A 88 3.59 -1.29 6.35
C ARG A 88 4.51 -2.00 5.39
N ILE A 89 5.56 -1.29 4.97
CA ILE A 89 6.42 -1.67 3.86
C ILE A 89 7.63 -2.45 4.39
N VAL A 90 7.84 -3.66 3.88
CA VAL A 90 9.11 -4.37 3.99
C VAL A 90 9.88 -4.28 2.67
N ILE A 91 11.19 -4.04 2.75
CA ILE A 91 12.12 -4.06 1.61
C ILE A 91 13.31 -4.99 1.90
N PRO A 92 13.97 -5.55 0.86
CA PRO A 92 15.16 -6.38 0.97
C PRO A 92 16.27 -5.75 1.81
N ALA A 93 17.18 -6.57 2.33
CA ALA A 93 18.42 -6.15 2.98
C ALA A 93 18.21 -5.15 4.14
N THR A 94 17.25 -5.46 5.01
CA THR A 94 16.97 -4.74 6.25
C THR A 94 17.00 -5.71 7.44
N SER A 95 16.81 -5.20 8.66
CA SER A 95 16.77 -6.01 9.88
C SER A 95 15.59 -7.00 9.95
N VAL A 96 14.62 -6.89 9.04
CA VAL A 96 13.47 -7.79 8.95
C VAL A 96 13.56 -8.57 7.65
N ASP A 97 13.53 -9.89 7.77
CA ASP A 97 13.54 -10.77 6.60
C ASP A 97 12.15 -10.79 5.94
N GLY A 98 12.05 -10.17 4.77
CA GLY A 98 10.86 -10.19 3.91
C GLY A 98 10.83 -11.37 2.92
N THR A 99 11.78 -12.30 3.00
CA THR A 99 11.89 -13.46 2.09
C THR A 99 11.23 -14.72 2.61
N THR A 100 10.85 -14.75 3.89
CA THR A 100 10.17 -15.91 4.48
C THR A 100 8.77 -16.11 3.92
N SER A 101 8.36 -17.38 3.81
CA SER A 101 7.03 -17.81 3.36
C SER A 101 5.89 -17.45 4.33
N GLN A 102 6.18 -16.77 5.44
CA GLN A 102 5.18 -16.22 6.35
C GLN A 102 5.53 -14.79 6.67
N VAL A 103 4.50 -13.94 6.72
CA VAL A 103 4.65 -12.61 7.29
C VAL A 103 4.79 -12.80 8.80
N PRO A 104 5.89 -12.35 9.42
CA PRO A 104 6.08 -12.56 10.84
C PRO A 104 5.00 -11.82 11.64
N GLY A 105 4.69 -12.31 12.83
CA GLY A 105 3.70 -11.72 13.73
C GLY A 105 2.74 -12.77 14.29
N LYS A 106 2.52 -12.71 15.60
CA LYS A 106 1.75 -13.74 16.29
C LYS A 106 0.26 -13.59 16.03
N GLY A 107 -0.36 -14.62 15.46
CA GLY A 107 -1.75 -14.58 15.03
C GLY A 107 -1.94 -14.15 13.57
N CYS A 108 -0.84 -13.97 12.82
CA CYS A 108 -0.91 -13.74 11.38
C CYS A 108 -1.37 -15.02 10.67
N THR A 109 -2.46 -14.93 9.90
CA THR A 109 -2.99 -16.03 9.09
C THR A 109 -2.48 -16.00 7.65
N GLU A 110 -1.65 -15.02 7.29
CA GLU A 110 -1.17 -14.84 5.93
C GLU A 110 0.06 -15.70 5.65
N VAL A 111 -0.07 -16.54 4.63
CA VAL A 111 1.02 -17.31 4.06
C VAL A 111 1.51 -16.54 2.84
N ASN A 112 2.79 -16.15 2.83
CA ASN A 112 3.40 -15.51 1.68
C ASN A 112 3.50 -16.54 0.55
N THR A 113 3.00 -16.19 -0.63
CA THR A 113 2.88 -17.09 -1.80
C THR A 113 4.19 -17.34 -2.55
N GLY A 114 5.32 -16.86 -2.06
CA GLY A 114 6.65 -17.29 -2.50
C GLY A 114 7.39 -16.30 -3.39
N ASP A 115 8.72 -16.31 -3.24
CA ASP A 115 9.77 -15.54 -3.91
C ASP A 115 9.78 -14.01 -3.75
N TRP A 116 10.87 -13.40 -4.25
CA TRP A 116 11.26 -11.99 -4.16
C TRP A 116 10.27 -10.98 -4.74
N GLY A 117 9.10 -11.44 -5.19
CA GLY A 117 8.05 -10.58 -5.75
C GLY A 117 7.55 -9.55 -4.75
N SER A 118 6.97 -8.48 -5.30
CA SER A 118 6.22 -7.52 -4.53
C SER A 118 4.78 -7.98 -4.40
N PHE A 119 4.15 -7.66 -3.28
CA PHE A 119 2.74 -7.95 -3.04
C PHE A 119 2.19 -6.94 -2.05
N SER A 120 0.87 -6.80 -2.00
CA SER A 120 0.19 -6.16 -0.88
C SER A 120 -1.20 -6.71 -0.65
N ASN A 121 -1.69 -6.53 0.57
CA ASN A 121 -3.03 -6.96 0.96
C ASN A 121 -4.05 -5.88 0.62
N PHE A 122 -5.25 -6.32 0.24
CA PHE A 122 -6.34 -5.38 0.05
C PHE A 122 -6.74 -4.75 1.40
N PRO A 123 -7.26 -3.52 1.36
CA PRO A 123 -7.92 -2.85 2.48
C PRO A 123 -8.76 -3.74 3.40
N ASN A 124 -9.57 -4.61 2.78
CA ASN A 124 -10.57 -5.42 3.48
C ASN A 124 -9.94 -6.62 4.19
N ASP A 125 -8.71 -6.98 3.83
CA ASP A 125 -7.97 -8.05 4.47
C ASP A 125 -7.22 -7.53 5.69
N LEU A 126 -7.02 -6.21 5.82
CA LEU A 126 -6.29 -5.61 6.92
C LEU A 126 -6.79 -6.02 8.31
N PRO A 127 -8.11 -6.09 8.61
CA PRO A 127 -8.59 -6.59 9.90
C PRO A 127 -8.09 -7.99 10.25
N ASN A 128 -8.02 -8.89 9.26
CA ASN A 128 -7.53 -10.26 9.43
C ASN A 128 -6.00 -10.33 9.43
N ALA A 129 -5.36 -9.44 8.65
CA ALA A 129 -3.91 -9.30 8.52
C ALA A 129 -3.27 -8.44 9.61
N ARG A 130 -4.04 -7.90 10.58
CA ARG A 130 -3.52 -6.93 11.57
C ARG A 130 -2.42 -7.48 12.46
N ALA A 131 -2.35 -8.79 12.60
CA ALA A 131 -1.30 -9.46 13.33
C ALA A 131 -0.02 -9.68 12.52
N CYS A 132 0.00 -9.32 11.24
CA CYS A 132 1.16 -9.47 10.35
C CYS A 132 2.04 -8.21 10.41
N VAL A 133 3.37 -8.39 10.46
CA VAL A 133 4.42 -7.35 10.58
C VAL A 133 4.51 -6.44 9.35
N TYR A 134 4.01 -6.85 8.19
CA TYR A 134 3.91 -6.00 7.00
C TYR A 134 2.69 -6.43 6.20
N ASN A 135 2.24 -5.54 5.31
CA ASN A 135 1.15 -5.82 4.37
C ASN A 135 1.45 -5.32 2.95
N LEU A 136 2.67 -4.83 2.75
CA LEU A 136 3.21 -4.47 1.45
C LEU A 136 4.71 -4.85 1.44
N LYS A 137 5.10 -5.69 0.50
CA LYS A 137 6.50 -6.05 0.23
C LYS A 137 6.91 -5.40 -1.07
N LEU A 138 8.05 -4.72 -1.09
CA LEU A 138 8.66 -4.20 -2.33
C LEU A 138 10.02 -4.81 -2.51
N GLY A 139 10.21 -5.60 -3.56
CA GLY A 139 11.52 -6.11 -3.92
C GLY A 139 12.46 -5.02 -4.46
N ASP A 140 13.69 -5.45 -4.75
CA ASP A 140 14.64 -4.71 -5.59
C ASP A 140 14.50 -5.13 -7.07
N ASP A 141 13.42 -5.82 -7.40
CA ASP A 141 13.14 -6.33 -8.72
C ASP A 141 12.36 -5.28 -9.53
N GLY A 142 13.05 -4.66 -10.48
CA GLY A 142 12.40 -4.31 -11.74
C GLY A 142 12.08 -5.60 -12.50
N SER A 143 11.20 -6.46 -11.96
CA SER A 143 10.91 -7.76 -12.57
C SER A 143 10.26 -7.55 -13.95
N GLY A 144 10.72 -8.30 -14.95
CA GLY A 144 10.17 -8.26 -16.30
C GLY A 144 10.52 -7.03 -17.15
N GLY A 145 11.49 -6.20 -16.75
CA GLY A 145 11.88 -5.00 -17.51
C GLY A 145 10.97 -3.78 -17.27
N VAL A 146 10.09 -3.86 -16.27
CA VAL A 146 9.24 -2.74 -15.86
C VAL A 146 10.04 -1.83 -14.92
N ALA A 147 9.99 -0.51 -15.15
CA ALA A 147 10.68 0.46 -14.30
C ALA A 147 10.19 0.34 -12.84
N TYR A 148 11.12 0.45 -11.88
CA TYR A 148 10.85 0.41 -10.43
C TYR A 148 9.65 1.27 -10.00
N LEU A 149 9.43 2.39 -10.69
CA LEU A 149 8.28 3.26 -10.50
C LEU A 149 6.96 2.48 -10.65
N ASN A 150 6.71 1.92 -11.84
CA ASN A 150 5.42 1.29 -12.15
C ASN A 150 5.14 0.09 -11.22
N HIS A 151 6.15 -0.73 -10.93
CA HIS A 151 6.00 -1.85 -10.00
C HIS A 151 5.66 -1.34 -8.58
N THR A 152 6.34 -0.30 -8.10
CA THR A 152 6.02 0.30 -6.80
C THR A 152 4.59 0.87 -6.80
N LEU A 153 4.20 1.61 -7.84
CA LEU A 153 2.88 2.21 -7.94
C LEU A 153 1.76 1.16 -8.03
N HIS A 154 2.04 0.05 -8.71
CA HIS A 154 1.14 -1.09 -8.84
C HIS A 154 0.79 -1.69 -7.47
N GLU A 155 1.81 -1.98 -6.67
CA GLU A 155 1.62 -2.53 -5.33
C GLU A 155 0.96 -1.54 -4.38
N PHE A 156 1.27 -0.25 -4.51
CA PHE A 156 0.53 0.77 -3.79
C PHE A 156 -0.95 0.82 -4.22
N GLY A 157 -1.24 0.59 -5.49
CA GLY A 157 -2.61 0.44 -5.98
C GLY A 157 -3.34 -0.68 -5.25
N HIS A 158 -2.74 -1.86 -5.12
CA HIS A 158 -3.31 -2.98 -4.38
C HIS A 158 -3.52 -2.67 -2.90
N ALA A 159 -2.54 -2.06 -2.23
CA ALA A 159 -2.72 -1.63 -0.84
C ALA A 159 -3.83 -0.57 -0.67
N LEU A 160 -4.13 0.20 -1.71
CA LEU A 160 -5.27 1.14 -1.74
C LEU A 160 -6.60 0.46 -2.13
N GLY A 161 -6.57 -0.83 -2.44
CA GLY A 161 -7.70 -1.64 -2.86
C GLY A 161 -8.04 -1.55 -4.34
N LEU A 162 -7.18 -0.94 -5.14
CA LEU A 162 -7.35 -0.92 -6.58
C LEU A 162 -7.07 -2.32 -7.14
N ALA A 163 -8.03 -2.83 -7.89
CA ALA A 163 -7.89 -4.10 -8.58
C ALA A 163 -6.81 -4.01 -9.67
N HIS A 164 -6.16 -5.14 -9.93
CA HIS A 164 -5.34 -5.34 -11.12
C HIS A 164 -6.11 -4.90 -12.37
N GLU A 165 -5.46 -4.20 -13.31
CA GLU A 165 -6.06 -3.84 -14.60
C GLU A 165 -6.56 -5.06 -15.41
N HIS A 166 -6.18 -6.27 -15.00
CA HIS A 166 -6.59 -7.53 -15.63
C HIS A 166 -7.78 -8.23 -14.96
N ILE A 167 -8.32 -7.70 -13.85
CA ILE A 167 -9.47 -8.32 -13.15
C ILE A 167 -10.69 -7.40 -13.29
N ARG A 168 -11.35 -7.51 -14.44
CA ARG A 168 -12.69 -6.97 -14.68
C ARG A 168 -13.70 -8.10 -14.48
N SER A 169 -14.10 -8.37 -13.24
CA SER A 169 -15.15 -9.38 -12.94
C SER A 169 -16.54 -8.95 -13.45
N ASP A 170 -16.70 -7.67 -13.77
CA ASP A 170 -17.86 -7.07 -14.42
C ASP A 170 -17.86 -7.24 -15.95
N VAL A 171 -16.77 -7.72 -16.53
CA VAL A 171 -16.67 -8.01 -17.96
C VAL A 171 -16.74 -9.52 -18.12
N ASP A 172 -17.70 -9.96 -18.95
CA ASP A 172 -17.79 -11.36 -19.34
C ASP A 172 -16.50 -11.76 -20.06
N THR A 173 -15.68 -12.56 -19.37
CA THR A 173 -14.36 -13.00 -19.85
C THR A 173 -14.46 -13.89 -21.09
N THR A 174 -15.65 -14.39 -21.44
CA THR A 174 -15.88 -15.11 -22.70
C THR A 174 -15.84 -14.20 -23.92
N ILE A 175 -16.01 -12.89 -23.74
CA ILE A 175 -16.06 -11.87 -24.82
C ILE A 175 -14.66 -11.26 -25.08
N CYS A 176 -13.72 -11.36 -24.14
CA CYS A 176 -12.38 -10.76 -24.22
C CYS A 176 -11.29 -11.73 -24.73
N THR A 177 -11.53 -12.41 -25.85
CA THR A 177 -10.52 -13.27 -26.51
C THR A 177 -9.92 -12.57 -27.74
N ALA A 178 -9.23 -11.44 -27.53
CA ALA A 178 -8.47 -10.79 -28.61
C ALA A 178 -7.06 -11.41 -28.73
N PRO A 179 -6.65 -11.92 -29.90
CA PRO A 179 -5.29 -12.41 -30.12
C PRO A 179 -4.28 -11.28 -29.87
N GLY A 180 -3.34 -11.49 -28.92
CA GLY A 180 -2.24 -10.56 -28.63
C GLY A 180 -2.23 -9.94 -27.23
N PHE A 181 -3.28 -10.12 -26.41
CA PHE A 181 -3.25 -9.77 -24.99
C PHE A 181 -2.80 -10.97 -24.16
N GLY A 182 -1.50 -11.05 -23.88
CA GLY A 182 -0.84 -12.15 -23.17
C GLY A 182 -1.02 -12.15 -21.65
N GLY A 183 -2.24 -11.95 -21.16
CA GLY A 183 -2.59 -12.18 -19.77
C GLY A 183 -3.31 -13.52 -19.63
N THR A 184 -2.70 -14.50 -18.96
CA THR A 184 -3.44 -15.70 -18.53
C THR A 184 -4.47 -15.26 -17.50
N VAL A 185 -5.76 -15.43 -17.80
CA VAL A 185 -6.84 -15.21 -16.83
C VAL A 185 -6.67 -16.25 -15.73
N SER A 186 -6.14 -15.84 -14.58
CA SER A 186 -6.18 -16.67 -13.37
C SER A 186 -7.61 -16.66 -12.86
N THR A 187 -8.33 -17.77 -13.03
CA THR A 187 -9.56 -18.02 -12.27
C THR A 187 -9.14 -18.31 -10.83
N GLY A 188 -8.85 -17.26 -10.06
CA GLY A 188 -8.57 -17.37 -8.63
C GLY A 188 -9.81 -17.88 -7.91
N LEU A 189 -9.83 -19.19 -7.66
CA LEU A 189 -10.60 -19.86 -6.60
C LEU A 189 -9.62 -20.38 -5.56
#